data_AF-A0A3P7KSE9-F1
#
_entry.id   AF-A0A3P7KSE9-F1
#
_cell.length_a   1.000
_cell.length_b   1.000
_cell.length_c   1.000
_cell.angle_alpha   90.00
_cell.angle_beta   90.00
_cell.angle_gamma   90.00
#
_symmetry.space_group_name_H-M   'P 1'
#
loop_
_entity.id
_entity.type
_entity.pdbx_description
1 polymer ?
#
loop_
_entity_poly.entity_id
_entity_poly.type
_entity_poly.pdbx_seq_one_letter_code
_entity_poly.pdbx_strand_id
1 'polypeptide(L)' 'MDEKDETTSLISATQSTIYGTAAAAADTVLEAVEPATLSWKDLRVSVTKGGRQLLQGVTGLARPGELVALMGAR' A
#
# COMPACT_ATOMS: atom_id res chain seq x y z
N MET A 1 2.88 -24.66 -46.36
CA MET A 1 2.81 -23.36 -45.66
C MET A 1 2.68 -23.68 -44.19
N ASP A 2 3.82 -23.74 -43.52
CA ASP A 2 3.95 -23.64 -42.08
C ASP A 2 3.61 -22.20 -41.68
N GLU A 3 2.64 -22.00 -40.80
CA GLU A 3 2.49 -20.74 -40.08
C GLU A 3 2.28 -21.08 -38.60
N LYS A 4 3.41 -21.02 -37.89
CA LYS A 4 3.47 -20.99 -36.44
C LYS A 4 3.00 -19.62 -36.00
N ASP A 5 1.80 -19.53 -35.45
CA ASP A 5 1.40 -18.44 -34.56
C ASP A 5 1.46 -18.94 -33.12
N GLU A 6 2.70 -19.16 -32.66
CA GLU A 6 3.05 -19.22 -31.25
C GLU A 6 3.26 -17.78 -30.74
N THR A 7 2.23 -17.10 -30.21
CA THR A 7 2.39 -16.08 -29.14
C THR A 7 1.04 -15.71 -28.51
N THR A 8 0.38 -16.64 -27.82
CA THR A 8 -0.61 -16.24 -26.81
C THR A 8 0.11 -16.19 -25.47
N SER A 9 0.66 -15.01 -25.16
CA SER A 9 1.43 -14.72 -23.96
C SER A 9 0.67 -15.11 -22.68
N LEU A 10 1.20 -16.10 -21.96
CA LEU A 10 0.70 -16.60 -20.67
C LEU A 10 1.10 -15.73 -19.46
N ILE A 11 1.27 -14.43 -19.64
CA ILE A 11 1.47 -13.51 -18.51
C ILE A 11 0.13 -13.02 -17.96
N SER A 12 -0.69 -13.97 -17.50
CA SER A 12 -1.68 -13.71 -16.45
C SER A 12 -1.34 -14.62 -15.27
N ALA A 13 -0.22 -14.28 -14.61
CA ALA A 13 0.08 -14.74 -13.28
C ALA A 13 0.49 -13.52 -12.46
N THR A 14 -0.46 -12.60 -12.25
CA THR A 14 -0.39 -11.71 -11.08
C THR A 14 -0.63 -12.58 -9.85
N GLN A 15 0.37 -13.37 -9.46
CA GLN A 15 0.43 -13.96 -8.14
C GLN A 15 0.87 -12.86 -7.19
N SER A 16 -0.06 -11.92 -6.92
CA SER A 16 0.04 -11.10 -5.74
C SER A 16 -0.23 -12.03 -4.57
N THR A 17 0.82 -12.41 -3.86
CA THR A 17 0.70 -13.21 -2.64
C THR A 17 -0.11 -12.37 -1.64
N ILE A 18 -1.35 -12.79 -1.46
CA ILE A 18 -2.38 -12.14 -0.66
C ILE A 18 -1.96 -12.22 0.82
N TYR A 19 -1.52 -11.10 1.40
CA TYR A 19 -1.51 -10.94 2.85
C TYR A 19 -2.89 -10.41 3.28
N GLY A 20 -3.83 -11.33 3.54
CA GLY A 20 -5.15 -11.02 4.05
C GLY A 20 -6.26 -11.70 3.24
N THR A 21 -6.84 -12.74 3.82
CA THR A 21 -7.98 -13.53 3.30
C THR A 21 -8.99 -12.69 2.50
N ALA A 22 -8.95 -12.82 1.18
CA ALA A 22 -10.00 -12.33 0.30
C ALA A 22 -11.16 -13.33 0.30
N ALA A 23 -12.22 -13.01 1.04
CA ALA A 23 -13.51 -13.66 0.85
C ALA A 23 -14.13 -13.14 -0.45
N ALA A 24 -14.71 -14.09 -1.20
CA ALA A 24 -15.06 -14.00 -2.60
C ALA A 24 -16.02 -12.86 -2.99
N ALA A 25 -15.75 -12.32 -4.19
CA ALA A 25 -16.71 -11.81 -5.17
C ALA A 25 -17.90 -11.00 -4.63
N ALA A 26 -17.68 -9.71 -4.42
CA ALA A 26 -18.67 -8.70 -4.78
C ALA A 26 -18.01 -7.79 -5.80
N ASP A 27 -18.68 -7.58 -6.93
CA ASP A 27 -18.38 -6.54 -7.92
C ASP A 27 -18.65 -5.18 -7.27
N THR A 28 -17.83 -4.84 -6.29
CA THR A 28 -17.85 -3.54 -5.63
C THR A 28 -17.13 -2.63 -6.61
N VAL A 29 -17.89 -1.97 -7.48
CA VAL A 29 -17.42 -0.78 -8.20
C VAL A 29 -16.75 0.09 -7.16
N LEU A 30 -15.42 0.12 -7.15
CA LEU A 30 -14.66 0.95 -6.25
C LEU A 30 -15.03 2.38 -6.65
N GLU A 31 -15.82 3.04 -5.81
CA GLU A 31 -16.16 4.44 -6.00
C GLU A 31 -14.86 5.20 -6.27
N ALA A 32 -14.84 6.02 -7.32
CA ALA A 32 -13.63 6.70 -7.76
C ALA A 32 -13.10 7.56 -6.61
N VAL A 33 -12.09 7.07 -5.91
CA VAL A 33 -11.49 7.77 -4.77
C VAL A 33 -10.61 8.88 -5.32
N GLU A 34 -10.84 10.11 -4.87
CA GLU A 34 -9.96 11.22 -5.21
C GLU A 34 -8.56 10.99 -4.61
N PRO A 35 -7.50 11.09 -5.43
CA PRO A 35 -6.14 10.89 -4.95
C PRO A 35 -5.73 11.97 -3.95
N ALA A 36 -5.36 11.58 -2.73
CA ALA A 36 -4.95 12.49 -1.68
C ALA A 36 -3.44 12.44 -1.42
N THR A 37 -2.83 13.62 -1.20
CA THR A 37 -1.45 13.73 -0.73
C THR A 37 -1.45 13.86 0.78
N LEU A 38 -0.67 13.03 1.47
CA LEU A 38 -0.52 13.08 2.92
C LEU A 38 0.81 13.75 3.27
N SER A 39 0.79 14.80 4.08
CA SER A 39 2.00 15.44 4.61
C SER A 39 1.90 15.62 6.10
N TRP A 40 3.01 15.45 6.80
CA TRP A 40 3.11 15.71 8.23
C TRP A 40 4.38 16.48 8.52
N LYS A 41 4.32 17.33 9.55
CA LYS A 41 5.44 18.15 10.00
C LYS A 41 5.53 18.11 11.51
N ASP A 42 6.74 17.91 12.02
CA ASP A 42 7.05 17.90 13.45
C ASP A 42 6.13 16.98 14.28
N LEU A 43 5.78 15.82 13.72
CA LEU A 43 4.87 14.86 14.32
C LEU A 43 5.44 14.34 15.66
N ARG A 44 4.58 14.36 16.69
CA ARG A 44 4.87 13.84 18.02
C ARG A 44 3.80 12.84 18.42
N VAL A 45 4.24 11.66 18.86
CA VAL A 45 3.35 10.59 19.32
C VAL A 45 3.87 10.08 20.66
N SER A 46 2.98 10.00 21.64
CA SER A 46 3.28 9.54 22.99
C SER A 46 2.24 8.53 23.46
N VAL A 47 2.68 7.53 24.24
CA VAL A 47 1.76 6.59 24.89
C VAL A 47 1.17 7.25 26.12
N THR A 48 -0.16 7.24 26.23
CA THR A 48 -0.90 7.76 27.40
C THR A 48 -0.53 7.02 28.69
N LYS A 49 -0.34 5.70 28.62
CA LYS A 49 0.09 4.88 29.75
C LYS A 49 1.62 4.80 29.78
N GLY A 50 2.23 5.38 30.83
CA GLY A 50 3.68 5.36 31.04
C GLY A 50 4.45 6.51 30.39
N GLY A 51 3.78 7.43 29.69
CA GLY A 51 4.37 8.70 29.23
C GLY A 51 5.51 8.57 28.22
N ARG A 52 5.74 7.38 27.66
CA ARG A 52 6.84 7.14 26.72
C ARG A 52 6.53 7.80 25.39
N GLN A 53 7.44 8.66 24.93
CA GLN A 53 7.39 9.25 23.61
C GLN A 53 7.86 8.24 22.55
N LEU A 54 7.04 7.99 21.53
CA LEU A 54 7.32 7.04 20.45
C LEU A 54 7.95 7.73 19.23
N LEU A 55 7.38 8.87 18.83
CA LEU A 55 7.85 9.64 17.69
C LEU A 55 8.03 11.09 18.12
N GLN A 56 9.09 11.74 17.65
CA GLN A 56 9.30 13.17 17.85
C GLN A 56 10.06 13.78 16.67
N GLY A 57 9.54 14.89 16.16
CA GLY A 57 10.17 15.65 15.09
C GLY A 57 10.08 14.96 13.73
N VAL A 58 9.12 14.06 13.54
CA VAL A 58 8.98 13.32 12.28
C VAL A 58 8.26 14.19 11.26
N THR A 59 8.86 14.38 10.09
CA THR A 59 8.32 15.16 8.97
C THR A 59 8.41 14.33 7.71
N GLY A 60 7.40 14.41 6.84
CA GLY A 60 7.37 13.61 5.63
C GLY A 60 6.18 13.91 4.74
N LEU A 61 6.19 13.24 3.60
CA LEU A 61 5.22 13.37 2.53
C LEU A 61 4.98 11.99 1.93
N ALA A 62 3.73 11.67 1.61
CA ALA A 62 3.34 10.51 0.83
C ALA A 62 2.40 10.98 -0.28
N ARG A 63 2.80 10.74 -1.54
CA ARG A 63 2.01 11.11 -2.72
C ARG A 63 1.03 9.99 -3.08
N PRO A 64 -0.04 10.29 -3.84
CA PRO A 64 -0.92 9.26 -4.39
C PRO A 64 -0.12 8.21 -5.16
N GLY A 65 -0.34 6.93 -4.85
CA GLY A 65 0.37 5.80 -5.45
C GLY A 65 1.76 5.50 -4.86
N GLU A 66 2.22 6.27 -3.88
CA GLU A 66 3.49 6.03 -3.20
C GLU A 66 3.30 5.09 -2.00
N LEU A 67 4.11 4.03 -1.94
CA LEU A 67 4.15 3.11 -0.81
C LEU A 67 5.24 3.55 0.18
N VAL A 68 4.82 4.03 1.34
CA VAL A 68 5.72 4.45 2.44
C VAL A 68 5.58 3.48 3.61
N ALA A 69 6.70 2.95 4.10
CA ALA A 69 6.75 2.06 5.25
C ALA A 69 7.30 2.78 6.49
N LEU A 70 6.66 2.56 7.64
CA LEU A 70 7.17 2.97 8.94
C LEU A 70 7.90 1.79 9.58
N MET A 71 9.18 1.98 9.90
CA MET A 71 10.01 0.98 10.55
C MET A 71 10.52 1.51 11.89
N GLY A 72 10.77 0.60 12.84
CA GLY A 72 11.26 0.93 14.16
C GLY A 72 12.27 -0.08 14.67
N ALA A 73 13.08 0.33 15.64
CA ALA A 73 13.93 -0.58 16.39
C ALA A 73 13.08 -1.41 17.35
N ARG A 74 13.44 -2.69 17.51
CA ARG A 74 12.84 -3.59 18.50
C ARG A 74 13.44 -3.36 19.88
#